data_AF-A0A1M5BKZ5-F1
#
_entry.id   AF-A0A1M5BKZ5-F1
#
_cell.length_a   1.000
_cell.length_b   1.000
_cell.length_c   1.000
_cell.angle_alpha   90.00
_cell.angle_beta   90.00
_cell.angle_gamma   90.00
#
_symmetry.space_group_name_H-M   'P 1'
#
loop_
_entity.id
_entity.type
_entity.pdbx_description
1 polymer ?
#
loop_
_entity_poly.entity_id
_entity_poly.type
_entity_poly.pdbx_seq_one_letter_code
_entity_poly.pdbx_strand_id
1 'polypeptide(L)'
;MVGMLASVIPKPTADTQSGFIVASAGKDGQFGTSDDIYVTEKGDMVKSAVDTAKYDMTKAVPSGIKKSIGNIVREPQPLRQPNSDEIPIRTPEELAKIGVDPNYSLNGKYILMANLDLSGYSNWMPIGVFGNPFTGTFDGNGLVIKNLTINRPTNDYQALFGRTSGAKLMNIKLENVNVTGHNYTGGLVGYNYCSTITNCYSTGSVTGNDRTGGLVGEFYSDFKSSITNCYSTGNVTGNNYTGGLVG
;
A
#
# COMPACT_ATOMS: atom_id res chain seq x y z
N MET A 1 1.71 -49.72 -30.72
CA MET A 1 0.31 -49.53 -30.28
C MET A 1 0.34 -49.41 -28.76
N VAL A 2 0.30 -48.18 -28.24
CA VAL A 2 0.21 -47.92 -26.80
C VAL A 2 -0.95 -46.94 -26.63
N GLY A 3 -2.05 -47.45 -26.08
CA GLY A 3 -3.25 -46.68 -25.80
C GLY A 3 -3.08 -45.86 -24.53
N MET A 4 -3.60 -44.63 -24.56
CA MET A 4 -3.75 -43.81 -23.37
C MET A 4 -5.25 -43.59 -23.16
N LEU A 5 -5.74 -44.08 -22.01
CA LEU A 5 -7.08 -43.84 -21.48
C LEU A 5 -7.22 -42.34 -21.18
N ALA A 6 -8.11 -41.66 -21.88
CA ALA A 6 -8.61 -40.35 -21.48
C ALA A 6 -9.92 -40.55 -20.71
N SER A 7 -9.90 -40.30 -19.40
CA SER A 7 -11.11 -40.24 -18.59
C SER A 7 -11.96 -39.04 -19.00
N VAL A 8 -13.26 -39.27 -19.19
CA VAL A 8 -14.27 -38.25 -19.48
C VAL A 8 -14.41 -37.30 -18.29
N ILE A 9 -14.06 -36.03 -18.45
CA ILE A 9 -14.38 -34.96 -17.50
C ILE A 9 -15.76 -34.40 -17.88
N PRO A 10 -16.72 -34.25 -16.94
CA PRO A 10 -18.05 -33.72 -17.26
C PRO A 10 -17.96 -32.28 -17.73
N LYS A 11 -18.76 -31.94 -18.75
CA LYS A 11 -18.89 -30.59 -19.30
C LYS A 11 -19.54 -29.66 -18.25
N PRO A 12 -18.99 -28.47 -17.96
CA PRO A 12 -19.65 -27.52 -17.06
C PRO A 12 -20.98 -27.07 -17.66
N THR A 13 -22.06 -27.16 -16.87
CA THR A 13 -23.38 -26.66 -17.25
C THR A 13 -23.41 -25.14 -17.18
N ALA A 14 -23.92 -24.52 -18.24
CA ALA A 14 -24.07 -23.09 -18.37
C ALA A 14 -25.07 -22.56 -17.35
N ASP A 15 -24.60 -21.84 -16.34
CA ASP A 15 -25.38 -20.81 -15.64
C ASP A 15 -24.44 -19.92 -14.83
N THR A 16 -23.89 -18.91 -15.52
CA THR A 16 -23.79 -17.51 -15.07
C THR A 16 -23.04 -16.74 -16.17
N GLN A 17 -23.69 -15.71 -16.71
CA GLN A 17 -23.12 -14.78 -17.69
C GLN A 17 -22.16 -13.82 -16.98
N SER A 18 -20.96 -13.58 -17.56
CA SER A 18 -20.31 -12.24 -17.82
C SER A 18 -18.78 -12.16 -17.62
N GLY A 19 -18.00 -12.03 -18.71
CA GLY A 19 -16.87 -11.07 -18.94
C GLY A 19 -15.47 -11.37 -18.36
N PHE A 20 -14.31 -10.87 -18.82
CA PHE A 20 -13.78 -10.10 -19.98
C PHE A 20 -12.23 -10.30 -20.03
N ILE A 21 -11.56 -10.02 -21.16
CA ILE A 21 -10.09 -10.07 -21.35
C ILE A 21 -9.46 -8.67 -21.18
N VAL A 22 -8.33 -8.53 -20.47
CA VAL A 22 -7.52 -7.30 -20.44
C VAL A 22 -6.05 -7.64 -20.70
N ALA A 23 -5.43 -6.96 -21.67
CA ALA A 23 -3.97 -6.88 -21.80
C ALA A 23 -3.54 -5.45 -21.45
N SER A 24 -2.52 -5.29 -20.60
CA SER A 24 -1.85 -4.01 -20.38
C SER A 24 -0.39 -4.12 -20.78
N ALA A 25 0.10 -3.20 -21.62
CA ALA A 25 1.52 -3.10 -21.93
C ALA A 25 2.31 -2.68 -20.68
N GLY A 26 3.52 -3.22 -20.51
CA GLY A 26 4.47 -2.75 -19.51
C GLY A 26 4.87 -1.28 -19.72
N LYS A 27 5.57 -0.69 -18.74
CA LYS A 27 6.02 0.73 -18.77
C LYS A 27 6.89 1.10 -19.98
N ASP A 28 7.40 0.12 -20.70
CA ASP A 28 8.25 0.21 -21.89
C ASP A 28 7.47 0.01 -23.21
N GLY A 29 6.16 -0.22 -23.15
CA GLY A 29 5.32 -0.40 -24.34
C GLY A 29 5.53 -1.73 -25.08
N GLN A 30 6.26 -2.69 -24.49
CA GLN A 30 6.44 -4.03 -25.06
C GLN A 30 5.57 -5.07 -24.32
N PHE A 31 4.97 -5.99 -25.09
CA PHE A 31 4.24 -7.14 -24.57
C PHE A 31 5.22 -8.31 -24.32
N GLY A 32 5.05 -9.08 -23.22
CA GLY A 32 5.84 -10.29 -22.96
C GLY A 32 6.83 -10.23 -21.78
N THR A 33 6.78 -9.23 -20.90
CA THR A 33 7.64 -9.15 -19.71
C THR A 33 6.93 -9.72 -18.48
N SER A 34 7.03 -11.04 -18.30
CA SER A 34 6.81 -11.85 -17.08
C SER A 34 5.57 -11.66 -16.17
N ASP A 35 4.65 -10.72 -16.45
CA ASP A 35 3.44 -10.46 -15.66
C ASP A 35 2.13 -10.67 -16.46
N ASP A 36 2.19 -11.38 -17.59
CA ASP A 36 1.04 -11.59 -18.47
C ASP A 36 0.08 -12.68 -17.93
N ILE A 37 -1.22 -12.39 -17.80
CA ILE A 37 -2.29 -13.36 -17.51
C ILE A 37 -3.20 -13.52 -18.73
N TYR A 38 -3.48 -14.75 -19.15
CA TYR A 38 -4.32 -15.09 -20.31
C TYR A 38 -5.53 -15.93 -19.90
N VAL A 39 -6.73 -15.59 -20.38
CA VAL A 39 -7.92 -16.46 -20.35
C VAL A 39 -8.77 -16.21 -21.61
N THR A 40 -9.35 -17.26 -22.23
CA THR A 40 -10.28 -17.16 -23.37
C THR A 40 -11.64 -17.82 -23.07
N GLU A 41 -12.71 -17.25 -23.62
CA GLU A 41 -14.08 -17.80 -23.57
C GLU A 41 -14.25 -18.89 -24.64
N LYS A 42 -13.71 -20.09 -24.37
CA LYS A 42 -14.29 -21.40 -24.72
C LYS A 42 -13.23 -22.47 -24.51
N GLY A 43 -13.37 -23.20 -23.40
CA GLY A 43 -13.16 -24.65 -23.33
C GLY A 43 -11.77 -25.25 -23.57
N ASP A 44 -10.81 -24.56 -24.17
CA ASP A 44 -9.50 -25.14 -24.52
C ASP A 44 -8.36 -24.33 -23.90
N MET A 45 -7.68 -24.94 -22.93
CA MET A 45 -6.42 -24.45 -22.38
C MET A 45 -5.32 -24.55 -23.45
N VAL A 46 -4.88 -23.43 -24.03
CA VAL A 46 -3.70 -23.42 -24.92
C VAL A 46 -2.47 -23.03 -24.12
N LYS A 47 -1.64 -24.03 -23.80
CA LYS A 47 -0.26 -23.82 -23.39
C LYS A 47 0.58 -23.66 -24.66
N SER A 48 0.81 -22.44 -25.14
CA SER A 48 1.90 -22.13 -26.09
C SER A 48 1.84 -20.66 -26.49
N ALA A 49 2.98 -19.99 -26.43
CA ALA A 49 3.21 -18.65 -26.96
C ALA A 49 2.54 -18.45 -28.33
N VAL A 50 1.69 -17.44 -28.45
CA VAL A 50 1.30 -16.92 -29.76
C VAL A 50 2.46 -16.03 -30.21
N ASP A 51 3.07 -16.42 -31.32
CA ASP A 51 4.11 -15.67 -32.02
C ASP A 51 3.59 -14.27 -32.37
N THR A 52 3.92 -13.29 -31.54
CA THR A 52 3.47 -11.89 -31.60
C THR A 52 4.01 -11.13 -32.80
N ALA A 53 4.84 -11.77 -33.65
CA ALA A 53 5.51 -11.15 -34.78
C ALA A 53 4.62 -10.85 -36.02
N LYS A 54 3.30 -11.07 -35.98
CA LYS A 54 2.43 -10.96 -37.18
C LYS A 54 1.21 -10.05 -37.09
N TYR A 55 0.99 -9.32 -35.98
CA TYR A 55 -0.15 -8.39 -35.91
C TYR A 55 0.25 -6.95 -36.28
N ASP A 56 -0.20 -6.50 -37.46
CA ASP A 56 0.01 -5.15 -37.99
C ASP A 56 -0.92 -4.14 -37.27
N MET A 57 -0.31 -3.31 -36.42
CA MET A 57 -1.00 -2.33 -35.57
C MET A 57 -1.52 -1.09 -36.32
N THR A 58 -1.32 -0.98 -37.64
CA THR A 58 -1.84 0.13 -38.45
C THR A 58 -3.27 -0.11 -38.96
N LYS A 59 -3.82 -1.32 -38.76
CA LYS A 59 -5.18 -1.67 -39.18
C LYS A 59 -6.22 -1.37 -38.10
N ALA A 60 -7.35 -0.81 -38.52
CA ALA A 60 -8.48 -0.52 -37.63
C ALA A 60 -8.94 -1.77 -36.88
N VAL A 61 -9.25 -1.61 -35.59
CA VAL A 61 -9.83 -2.65 -34.75
C VAL A 61 -11.14 -3.14 -35.40
N PRO A 62 -11.30 -4.46 -35.70
CA PRO A 62 -12.51 -4.98 -36.33
C PRO A 62 -13.77 -4.59 -35.54
N SER A 63 -14.81 -4.17 -36.27
CA SER A 63 -16.11 -3.75 -35.72
C SER A 63 -16.76 -4.90 -34.95
N GLY A 64 -16.48 -4.97 -33.65
CA GLY A 64 -16.88 -6.08 -32.78
C GLY A 64 -16.12 -6.08 -31.45
N ILE A 65 -14.91 -5.50 -31.40
CA ILE A 65 -14.14 -5.37 -30.16
C ILE A 65 -14.51 -4.05 -29.47
N LYS A 66 -15.36 -4.13 -28.44
CA LYS A 66 -15.64 -2.98 -27.55
C LYS A 66 -14.40 -2.74 -26.68
N LYS A 67 -13.83 -1.55 -26.75
CA LYS A 67 -12.79 -1.09 -25.82
C LYS A 67 -13.42 -0.88 -24.43
N SER A 68 -13.56 -1.93 -23.64
CA SER A 68 -13.93 -1.81 -22.22
C SER A 68 -12.66 -1.91 -21.38
N ILE A 69 -12.21 -0.79 -20.85
CA ILE A 69 -11.23 -0.77 -19.76
C ILE A 69 -12.03 -1.04 -18.49
N GLY A 70 -12.40 -2.31 -18.27
CA GLY A 70 -13.07 -2.74 -17.05
C GLY A 70 -12.07 -2.74 -15.89
N ASN A 71 -12.51 -2.31 -14.71
CA ASN A 71 -11.73 -2.40 -13.49
C ASN A 71 -11.33 -3.87 -13.27
N ILE A 72 -10.02 -4.17 -13.32
CA ILE A 72 -9.50 -5.45 -12.86
C ILE A 72 -9.72 -5.48 -11.35
N VAL A 73 -10.78 -6.16 -10.92
CA VAL A 73 -10.95 -6.53 -9.51
C VAL A 73 -9.87 -7.57 -9.22
N ARG A 74 -8.73 -7.13 -8.69
CA ARG A 74 -7.75 -8.06 -8.14
C ARG A 74 -8.43 -8.75 -6.96
N GLU A 75 -8.60 -10.06 -7.05
CA GLU A 75 -8.97 -10.88 -5.89
C GLU A 75 -8.08 -10.48 -4.70
N PRO A 76 -8.65 -10.21 -3.51
CA PRO A 76 -7.85 -9.84 -2.36
C PRO A 76 -6.80 -10.91 -2.13
N GLN A 77 -5.53 -10.54 -2.22
CA GLN A 77 -4.46 -11.47 -1.86
C GLN A 77 -4.70 -11.90 -0.41
N PRO A 78 -4.62 -13.21 -0.09
CA PRO A 78 -4.80 -13.67 1.27
C PRO A 78 -3.79 -12.97 2.18
N LEU A 79 -4.25 -12.50 3.34
CA LEU A 79 -3.40 -11.84 4.32
C LEU A 79 -2.23 -12.76 4.69
N ARG A 80 -1.02 -12.20 4.71
CA ARG A 80 0.16 -12.92 5.19
C ARG A 80 -0.06 -13.24 6.67
N GLN A 81 0.24 -14.47 7.06
CA GLN A 81 0.23 -14.84 8.47
C GLN A 81 1.48 -14.26 9.17
N PRO A 82 1.37 -13.84 10.45
CA PRO A 82 2.51 -13.38 11.22
C PRO A 82 3.57 -14.48 11.32
N ASN A 83 4.83 -14.09 11.19
CA ASN A 83 5.95 -14.95 11.56
C ASN A 83 6.03 -15.05 13.09
N SER A 84 6.75 -16.04 13.60
CA SER A 84 6.89 -16.28 15.05
C SER A 84 7.51 -15.10 15.82
N ASP A 85 8.25 -14.24 15.14
CA ASP A 85 8.93 -13.06 15.68
C ASP A 85 8.17 -11.74 15.46
N GLU A 86 6.96 -11.81 14.89
CA GLU A 86 6.10 -10.65 14.66
C GLU A 86 4.95 -10.60 15.65
N ILE A 87 4.66 -9.39 16.13
CA ILE A 87 3.55 -9.10 17.01
C ILE A 87 2.35 -8.69 16.14
N PRO A 88 1.27 -9.50 16.11
CA PRO A 88 0.06 -9.15 15.36
C PRO A 88 -0.71 -8.02 16.03
N ILE A 89 -1.10 -7.02 15.23
CA ILE A 89 -1.96 -5.92 15.65
C ILE A 89 -3.35 -6.12 15.03
N ARG A 90 -4.37 -6.30 15.86
CA ARG A 90 -5.77 -6.56 15.48
C ARG A 90 -6.70 -5.44 15.92
N THR A 91 -6.26 -4.58 16.83
CA THR A 91 -7.08 -3.53 17.43
C THR A 91 -6.34 -2.19 17.49
N PRO A 92 -7.06 -1.05 17.47
CA PRO A 92 -6.49 0.26 17.74
C PRO A 92 -5.72 0.31 19.07
N GLU A 93 -6.20 -0.39 20.09
CA GLU A 93 -5.59 -0.44 21.43
C GLU A 93 -4.23 -1.14 21.40
N GLU A 94 -4.07 -2.23 20.63
CA GLU A 94 -2.77 -2.88 20.43
C GLU A 94 -1.81 -2.00 19.65
N LEU A 95 -2.30 -1.25 18.65
CA LEU A 95 -1.47 -0.28 17.92
C LEU A 95 -0.94 0.81 18.85
N ALA A 96 -1.81 1.33 19.73
CA ALA A 96 -1.48 2.39 20.68
C ALA A 96 -0.48 1.97 21.76
N LYS A 97 -0.27 0.65 21.96
CA LYS A 97 0.72 0.13 22.92
C LYS A 97 2.16 0.26 22.44
N ILE A 98 2.41 0.42 21.14
CA ILE A 98 3.76 0.47 20.59
C ILE A 98 4.56 1.65 21.18
N GLY A 99 5.62 1.33 21.92
CA GLY A 99 6.48 2.27 22.64
C GLY A 99 5.96 2.71 24.01
N VAL A 100 4.84 2.16 24.48
CA VAL A 100 4.23 2.45 25.78
C VAL A 100 4.20 1.21 26.66
N ASP A 101 3.76 0.07 26.11
CA ASP A 101 3.71 -1.21 26.81
C ASP A 101 5.05 -1.96 26.62
N PRO A 102 5.64 -2.57 27.68
CA PRO A 102 6.91 -3.28 27.58
C PRO A 102 6.87 -4.48 26.61
N ASN A 103 5.69 -5.02 26.30
CA ASN A 103 5.53 -6.10 25.32
C ASN A 103 5.45 -5.58 23.88
N TYR A 104 5.39 -4.26 23.69
CA TYR A 104 5.25 -3.59 22.40
C TYR A 104 6.39 -2.57 22.23
N SER A 105 7.64 -3.05 22.19
CA SER A 105 8.83 -2.20 22.07
C SER A 105 8.92 -1.44 20.74
N LEU A 106 9.53 -0.24 20.75
CA LEU A 106 9.77 0.58 19.55
C LEU A 106 10.69 -0.08 18.49
N ASN A 107 11.41 -1.13 18.85
CA ASN A 107 12.25 -1.93 17.95
C ASN A 107 11.61 -3.27 17.52
N GLY A 108 10.34 -3.50 17.88
CA GLY A 108 9.61 -4.72 17.56
C GLY A 108 9.27 -4.87 16.07
N LYS A 109 8.81 -6.06 15.69
CA LYS A 109 8.26 -6.33 14.34
C LYS A 109 6.75 -6.51 14.48
N TYR A 110 6.00 -5.73 13.70
CA TYR A 110 4.55 -5.66 13.79
C TYR A 110 3.93 -5.95 12.45
N ILE A 111 2.79 -6.65 12.47
CA ILE A 111 1.99 -6.93 11.29
C ILE A 111 0.52 -6.68 11.59
N LEU A 112 -0.17 -5.95 10.72
CA LEU A 112 -1.62 -5.82 10.84
C LEU A 112 -2.31 -7.14 10.51
N MET A 113 -3.32 -7.47 11.31
CA MET A 113 -4.16 -8.66 11.15
C MET A 113 -5.67 -8.31 11.13
N ALA A 114 -6.01 -7.03 11.22
CA ALA A 114 -7.35 -6.51 10.96
C ALA A 114 -7.25 -5.06 10.45
N ASN A 115 -8.31 -4.59 9.76
CA ASN A 115 -8.48 -3.16 9.51
C ASN A 115 -8.72 -2.44 10.84
N LEU A 116 -8.09 -1.29 11.02
CA LEU A 116 -8.17 -0.52 12.27
C LEU A 116 -8.94 0.77 12.06
N ASP A 117 -9.85 1.09 12.99
CA ASP A 117 -10.57 2.37 13.01
C ASP A 117 -10.12 3.17 14.23
N LEU A 118 -9.42 4.28 14.00
CA LEU A 118 -8.86 5.11 15.07
C LEU A 118 -9.83 6.21 15.53
N SER A 119 -11.09 6.22 15.08
CA SER A 119 -12.08 7.24 15.49
C SER A 119 -12.37 7.27 17.00
N GLY A 120 -12.06 6.20 17.75
CA GLY A 120 -12.08 6.19 19.21
C GLY A 120 -10.99 7.05 19.87
N TYR A 121 -9.98 7.48 19.12
CA TYR A 121 -8.87 8.32 19.57
C TYR A 121 -9.04 9.74 19.03
N SER A 122 -9.53 10.66 19.87
CA SER A 122 -9.75 12.06 19.47
C SER A 122 -8.47 12.86 19.22
N ASN A 123 -7.33 12.41 19.77
CA ASN A 123 -6.03 13.01 19.54
C ASN A 123 -4.92 11.96 19.75
N TRP A 124 -4.60 11.25 18.68
CA TRP A 124 -3.61 10.17 18.67
C TRP A 124 -2.25 10.63 19.23
N MET A 125 -1.56 9.71 19.90
CA MET A 125 -0.19 9.90 20.36
C MET A 125 0.76 9.26 19.34
N PRO A 126 1.63 10.03 18.66
CA PRO A 126 2.54 9.48 17.66
C PRO A 126 3.38 8.32 18.18
N ILE A 127 3.52 7.26 17.38
CA ILE A 127 4.40 6.13 17.67
C ILE A 127 5.84 6.55 17.40
N GLY A 128 6.66 6.55 18.43
CA GLY A 128 8.03 7.04 18.35
C GLY A 128 8.09 8.57 18.25
N VAL A 129 8.97 9.17 19.03
CA VAL A 129 9.11 10.64 19.15
C VAL A 129 10.58 11.05 19.15
N PHE A 130 10.85 12.34 19.25
CA PHE A 130 12.21 12.83 19.46
C PHE A 130 12.83 12.19 20.72
N GLY A 131 14.05 11.67 20.61
CA GLY A 131 14.75 10.93 21.67
C GLY A 131 14.45 9.43 21.72
N ASN A 132 13.23 9.02 21.35
CA ASN A 132 12.78 7.62 21.34
C ASN A 132 12.09 7.28 20.01
N PRO A 133 12.84 7.19 18.90
CA PRO A 133 12.25 6.91 17.59
C PRO A 133 11.75 5.46 17.48
N PHE A 134 10.78 5.22 16.60
CA PHE A 134 10.47 3.87 16.16
C PHE A 134 11.61 3.34 15.28
N THR A 135 12.17 2.19 15.65
CA THR A 135 13.32 1.56 14.97
C THR A 135 13.01 0.16 14.44
N GLY A 136 11.77 -0.29 14.64
CA GLY A 136 11.29 -1.62 14.30
C GLY A 136 10.84 -1.77 12.84
N THR A 137 10.03 -2.81 12.62
CA THR A 137 9.36 -3.07 11.34
C THR A 137 7.84 -3.02 11.54
N PHE A 138 7.14 -2.37 10.62
CA PHE A 138 5.67 -2.36 10.62
C PHE A 138 5.17 -2.69 9.21
N ASP A 139 4.48 -3.83 9.10
CA ASP A 139 3.85 -4.32 7.88
C ASP A 139 2.33 -4.16 7.96
N GLY A 140 1.76 -3.32 7.09
CA GLY A 140 0.32 -3.11 7.02
C GLY A 140 -0.44 -4.29 6.40
N ASN A 141 0.24 -5.29 5.85
CA ASN A 141 -0.35 -6.55 5.37
C ASN A 141 -1.51 -6.37 4.37
N GLY A 142 -1.52 -5.25 3.62
CA GLY A 142 -2.60 -4.91 2.70
C GLY A 142 -3.89 -4.39 3.36
N LEU A 143 -3.92 -4.28 4.68
CA LEU A 143 -5.03 -3.75 5.48
C LEU A 143 -4.95 -2.23 5.63
N VAL A 144 -6.05 -1.65 6.11
CA VAL A 144 -6.25 -0.21 6.24
C VAL A 144 -6.33 0.21 7.70
N ILE A 145 -5.68 1.33 8.01
CA ILE A 145 -5.89 2.10 9.23
C ILE A 145 -6.63 3.37 8.84
N LYS A 146 -7.80 3.63 9.43
CA LYS A 146 -8.64 4.77 9.07
C LYS A 146 -8.90 5.72 10.24
N ASN A 147 -9.29 6.95 9.92
CA ASN A 147 -9.80 7.95 10.85
C ASN A 147 -8.77 8.41 11.90
N LEU A 148 -7.48 8.46 11.52
CA LEU A 148 -6.43 9.00 12.36
C LEU A 148 -6.67 10.49 12.60
N THR A 149 -6.83 10.91 13.85
CA THR A 149 -6.94 12.33 14.22
C THR A 149 -5.80 12.75 15.14
N ILE A 150 -5.06 13.79 14.75
CA ILE A 150 -4.04 14.45 15.57
C ILE A 150 -4.29 15.96 15.51
N ASN A 151 -4.39 16.62 16.66
CA ASN A 151 -4.53 18.07 16.73
C ASN A 151 -3.59 18.64 17.80
N ARG A 152 -2.37 18.98 17.37
CA ARG A 152 -1.27 19.46 18.21
C ARG A 152 -0.48 20.57 17.49
N PRO A 153 -1.10 21.74 17.21
CA PRO A 153 -0.56 22.76 16.30
C PRO A 153 0.76 23.41 16.76
N THR A 154 1.16 23.21 18.01
CA THR A 154 2.41 23.74 18.59
C THR A 154 3.45 22.66 18.86
N ASN A 155 3.19 21.39 18.49
CA ASN A 155 4.11 20.28 18.73
C ASN A 155 4.68 19.76 17.41
N ASP A 156 5.96 19.41 17.46
CA ASP A 156 6.66 18.83 16.32
C ASP A 156 6.44 17.31 16.23
N TYR A 157 6.79 16.69 15.10
CA TYR A 157 6.75 15.22 14.89
C TYR A 157 5.33 14.63 14.92
N GLN A 158 4.39 15.28 14.21
CA GLN A 158 2.99 14.86 14.19
C GLN A 158 2.70 13.98 12.97
N ALA A 159 2.44 12.71 13.23
CA ALA A 159 2.00 11.69 12.27
C ALA A 159 1.59 10.40 13.01
N LEU A 160 1.18 9.35 12.30
CA LEU A 160 1.03 8.02 12.92
C LEU A 160 2.33 7.59 13.63
N PHE A 161 3.47 7.71 12.93
CA PHE A 161 4.81 7.55 13.50
C PHE A 161 5.49 8.92 13.60
N GLY A 162 5.71 9.43 14.80
CA GLY A 162 6.25 10.79 14.96
C GLY A 162 7.69 10.88 14.43
N ARG A 163 8.54 9.93 14.82
CA ARG A 163 9.90 9.81 14.30
C ARG A 163 10.29 8.35 14.09
N THR A 164 10.93 8.07 12.95
CA THR A 164 11.55 6.77 12.66
C THR A 164 13.06 6.88 12.55
N SER A 165 13.78 5.82 12.93
CA SER A 165 15.24 5.71 12.80
C SER A 165 15.65 4.28 12.49
N GLY A 166 16.17 4.01 11.29
CA GLY A 166 16.51 2.62 10.90
C GLY A 166 15.30 1.71 10.68
N ALA A 167 14.08 2.26 10.61
CA ALA A 167 12.84 1.50 10.58
C ALA A 167 12.49 1.00 9.17
N LYS A 168 11.60 0.00 9.12
CA LYS A 168 10.99 -0.50 7.88
C LYS A 168 9.48 -0.40 7.96
N LEU A 169 8.89 0.50 7.18
CA LEU A 169 7.45 0.67 7.08
C LEU A 169 7.00 0.18 5.71
N MET A 170 6.07 -0.77 5.66
CA MET A 170 5.62 -1.34 4.39
C MET A 170 4.14 -1.66 4.36
N ASN A 171 3.52 -1.51 3.17
CA ASN A 171 2.13 -1.90 2.90
C ASN A 171 1.10 -1.20 3.81
N ILE A 172 1.42 0.00 4.31
CA ILE A 172 0.56 0.76 5.24
C ILE A 172 -0.38 1.67 4.44
N LYS A 173 -1.67 1.50 4.68
CA LYS A 173 -2.72 2.29 4.03
C LYS A 173 -3.43 3.14 5.08
N LEU A 174 -3.28 4.46 4.99
CA LEU A 174 -3.95 5.41 5.86
C LEU A 174 -5.11 6.07 5.12
N GLU A 175 -6.32 5.92 5.65
CA GLU A 175 -7.52 6.50 5.06
C GLU A 175 -8.17 7.51 5.99
N ASN A 176 -8.58 8.65 5.44
CA ASN A 176 -9.23 9.71 6.20
C ASN A 176 -8.39 10.17 7.41
N VAL A 177 -7.13 10.54 7.19
CA VAL A 177 -6.31 11.18 8.21
C VAL A 177 -6.69 12.66 8.36
N ASN A 178 -6.63 13.17 9.59
CA ASN A 178 -6.73 14.59 9.89
C ASN A 178 -5.63 14.94 10.89
N VAL A 179 -4.50 15.42 10.38
CA VAL A 179 -3.29 15.69 11.18
C VAL A 179 -3.01 17.18 11.19
N THR A 180 -2.99 17.79 12.37
CA THR A 180 -2.53 19.16 12.60
C THR A 180 -1.34 19.14 13.55
N GLY A 181 -0.21 19.67 13.10
CA GLY A 181 1.06 19.74 13.84
C GLY A 181 1.81 21.06 13.63
N HIS A 182 3.02 21.13 14.18
CA HIS A 182 3.95 22.24 13.96
C HIS A 182 5.04 21.83 12.95
N ASN A 183 6.26 21.52 13.39
CA ASN A 183 7.33 21.05 12.49
C ASN A 183 7.25 19.54 12.25
N TYR A 184 7.68 19.08 11.08
CA TYR A 184 7.77 17.65 10.75
C TYR A 184 6.42 16.97 10.85
N THR A 185 5.47 17.44 10.04
CA THR A 185 4.08 16.97 10.08
C THR A 185 3.78 16.14 8.84
N GLY A 186 3.31 14.91 9.04
CA GLY A 186 3.01 13.96 7.97
C GLY A 186 1.79 13.09 8.27
N GLY A 187 1.24 12.45 7.24
CA GLY A 187 0.20 11.44 7.45
C GLY A 187 0.74 10.19 8.14
N LEU A 188 1.83 9.63 7.60
CA LEU A 188 2.44 8.39 8.08
C LEU A 188 3.65 8.62 8.98
N VAL A 189 4.60 9.44 8.56
CA VAL A 189 5.83 9.74 9.31
C VAL A 189 6.02 11.24 9.48
N GLY A 190 6.33 11.71 10.69
CA GLY A 190 6.71 13.10 10.92
C GLY A 190 8.13 13.36 10.42
N TYR A 191 9.11 12.69 11.03
CA TYR A 191 10.52 12.74 10.65
C TYR A 191 11.08 11.35 10.35
N ASN A 192 11.57 11.14 9.13
CA ASN A 192 12.19 9.90 8.70
C ASN A 192 13.73 10.00 8.72
N TYR A 193 14.38 9.21 9.58
CA TYR A 193 15.85 9.09 9.63
C TYR A 193 16.28 7.68 9.23
N CYS A 194 17.15 7.54 8.23
CA CYS A 194 17.75 6.25 7.86
C CYS A 194 16.73 5.10 7.71
N SER A 195 15.52 5.38 7.24
CA SER A 195 14.38 4.44 7.28
C SER A 195 13.81 4.21 5.89
N THR A 196 13.16 3.06 5.69
CA THR A 196 12.54 2.70 4.42
C THR A 196 11.02 2.72 4.52
N ILE A 197 10.37 3.30 3.53
CA ILE A 197 8.91 3.37 3.39
C ILE A 197 8.53 2.82 2.02
N THR A 198 7.76 1.73 1.98
CA THR A 198 7.46 1.02 0.73
C THR A 198 5.98 0.66 0.60
N ASN A 199 5.36 0.93 -0.55
CA ASN A 199 3.96 0.60 -0.82
C ASN A 199 2.98 1.20 0.20
N CYS A 200 3.24 2.44 0.65
CA CYS A 200 2.40 3.11 1.64
C CYS A 200 1.64 4.28 1.03
N TYR A 201 0.44 4.57 1.56
CA TYR A 201 -0.28 5.78 1.18
C TYR A 201 -1.05 6.42 2.32
N SER A 202 -1.39 7.69 2.12
CA SER A 202 -2.30 8.45 2.97
C SER A 202 -3.35 9.19 2.15
N THR A 203 -4.57 9.26 2.69
CA THR A 203 -5.65 10.13 2.22
C THR A 203 -6.19 10.95 3.39
N GLY A 204 -6.72 12.14 3.14
CA GLY A 204 -7.18 13.07 4.18
C GLY A 204 -6.27 14.30 4.35
N SER A 205 -6.54 15.17 5.32
CA SER A 205 -5.84 16.46 5.46
C SER A 205 -4.63 16.40 6.38
N VAL A 206 -3.55 17.09 5.98
CA VAL A 206 -2.36 17.33 6.79
C VAL A 206 -2.09 18.83 6.84
N THR A 207 -1.99 19.39 8.04
CA THR A 207 -1.72 20.81 8.29
C THR A 207 -0.53 20.94 9.23
N GLY A 208 0.51 21.66 8.83
CA GLY A 208 1.71 21.91 9.61
C GLY A 208 2.21 23.34 9.46
N ASN A 209 3.35 23.66 10.07
CA ASN A 209 4.02 24.96 9.91
C ASN A 209 5.26 24.84 9.01
N ASP A 210 6.15 23.90 9.31
CA ASP A 210 7.43 23.69 8.62
C ASP A 210 7.65 22.20 8.33
N ARG A 211 8.10 21.87 7.11
CA ARG A 211 8.29 20.48 6.62
C ARG A 211 7.02 19.64 6.79
N THR A 212 6.05 19.97 5.94
CA THR A 212 4.72 19.36 5.94
C THR A 212 4.52 18.55 4.67
N GLY A 213 4.35 17.23 4.81
CA GLY A 213 4.11 16.35 3.69
C GLY A 213 2.84 15.54 3.84
N GLY A 214 2.18 15.20 2.73
CA GLY A 214 0.96 14.39 2.80
C GLY A 214 1.20 13.00 3.39
N LEU A 215 2.39 12.41 3.17
CA LEU A 215 2.78 11.12 3.74
C LEU A 215 3.91 11.26 4.77
N VAL A 216 4.96 12.04 4.44
CA VAL A 216 6.17 12.19 5.27
C VAL A 216 6.46 13.67 5.48
N GLY A 217 6.59 14.13 6.72
CA GLY A 217 6.95 15.53 7.01
C GLY A 217 8.34 15.89 6.51
N GLU A 218 9.37 15.21 7.03
CA GLU A 218 10.76 15.34 6.56
C GLU A 218 11.37 13.97 6.25
N PHE A 219 12.12 13.92 5.15
CA PHE A 219 12.88 12.76 4.73
C PHE A 219 14.38 13.06 4.71
N TYR A 220 15.11 12.43 5.63
CA TYR A 220 16.57 12.55 5.70
C TYR A 220 17.23 11.40 4.92
N SER A 221 17.86 11.73 3.80
CA SER A 221 18.26 10.78 2.75
C SER A 221 19.58 10.02 2.98
N ASP A 222 20.26 10.21 4.11
CA ASP A 222 21.51 9.48 4.37
C ASP A 222 21.28 8.00 4.72
N PHE A 223 22.29 7.16 4.52
CA PHE A 223 22.34 5.75 4.95
C PHE A 223 21.21 4.82 4.45
N LYS A 224 20.93 4.84 3.14
CA LYS A 224 19.96 3.93 2.48
C LYS A 224 18.48 4.18 2.83
N SER A 225 18.12 5.36 3.29
CA SER A 225 16.70 5.77 3.37
C SER A 225 16.04 5.69 1.99
N SER A 226 14.77 5.28 1.93
CA SER A 226 14.01 5.28 0.67
C SER A 226 12.51 5.44 0.89
N ILE A 227 11.85 6.08 -0.09
CA ILE A 227 10.40 6.11 -0.23
C ILE A 227 10.08 5.55 -1.61
N THR A 228 9.44 4.38 -1.67
CA THR A 228 9.22 3.63 -2.92
C THR A 228 7.76 3.24 -3.07
N ASN A 229 7.17 3.45 -4.26
CA ASN A 229 5.77 3.11 -4.56
C ASN A 229 4.76 3.72 -3.55
N CYS A 230 5.02 4.94 -3.11
CA CYS A 230 4.18 5.63 -2.14
C CYS A 230 3.46 6.81 -2.77
N TYR A 231 2.27 7.14 -2.25
CA TYR A 231 1.51 8.29 -2.73
C TYR A 231 0.69 8.92 -1.60
N SER A 232 0.23 10.15 -1.82
CA SER A 232 -0.76 10.84 -0.98
C SER A 232 -1.75 11.55 -1.91
N THR A 233 -3.02 11.59 -1.53
CA THR A 233 -4.09 12.27 -2.30
C THR A 233 -4.83 13.34 -1.49
N GLY A 234 -4.29 13.65 -0.31
CA GLY A 234 -4.85 14.58 0.65
C GLY A 234 -4.50 16.05 0.42
N ASN A 235 -5.28 16.96 1.00
CA ASN A 235 -4.91 18.36 1.10
C ASN A 235 -3.75 18.52 2.09
N VAL A 236 -2.69 19.20 1.67
CA VAL A 236 -1.52 19.52 2.51
C VAL A 236 -1.41 21.04 2.64
N THR A 237 -1.32 21.54 3.86
CA THR A 237 -1.21 22.97 4.15
C THR A 237 -0.03 23.20 5.08
N GLY A 238 0.91 24.06 4.69
CA GLY A 238 2.06 24.44 5.49
C GLY A 238 2.62 25.79 5.05
N ASN A 239 3.48 26.39 5.89
CA ASN A 239 4.07 27.71 5.62
C ASN A 239 5.44 27.60 4.94
N ASN A 240 6.25 26.61 5.34
CA ASN A 240 7.58 26.35 4.80
C ASN A 240 7.74 24.86 4.44
N TYR A 241 8.50 24.57 3.37
CA TYR A 241 8.81 23.20 2.91
C TYR A 241 7.56 22.30 2.94
N THR A 242 6.65 22.53 2.00
CA THR A 242 5.37 21.82 1.93
C THR A 242 5.29 21.08 0.61
N GLY A 243 5.02 19.78 0.66
CA GLY A 243 4.89 18.96 -0.54
C GLY A 243 3.80 17.91 -0.44
N GLY A 244 3.25 17.52 -1.59
CA GLY A 244 2.11 16.60 -1.64
C GLY A 244 2.42 15.22 -1.06
N LEU A 245 3.66 14.75 -1.18
CA LEU A 245 4.13 13.47 -0.63
C LEU A 245 5.09 13.67 0.55
N VAL A 246 6.13 14.48 0.34
CA VAL A 246 7.18 14.82 1.31
C VAL A 246 7.28 16.34 1.42
N GLY A 247 7.45 16.88 2.64
CA GLY A 247 7.65 18.31 2.92
C GLY A 247 9.04 18.82 2.55
#